data_AF-A0A9X4EKF5-F1
#
_entry.id   AF-A0A9X4EKF5-F1
#
_cell.length_a   1.000
_cell.length_b   1.000
_cell.length_c   1.000
_cell.angle_alpha   90.00
_cell.angle_beta   90.00
_cell.angle_gamma   90.00
#
_symmetry.space_group_name_H-M   'P 1'
#
loop_
_entity.id
_entity.type
_entity.pdbx_description
1 polymer ?
#
loop_
_entity_poly.entity_id
_entity_poly.type
_entity_poly.pdbx_seq_one_letter_code
_entity_poly.pdbx_strand_id
1 'polypeptide(L)'
;MRNIALFLVLTLVVFSSYAQQGAKKYKIRTVGFYNLENLFDTKNDPEKNDEASPIMEMKGDKEEVYIDKIDKLGEVILQLGAEKAKTSPAILGVAEVENKKVLEDLVASERLKKKRYSIIHFDSPDKRGIDVGLLYQPRYFKPIHFEAFNPNIYDENRKVYTRDILLVSGYLDDELIHVIVNHWPSRRGGEAKSRPLREKAAYKVKQIIEKIKLNDPNPKVLIMGDFNDDPINSSFKTVLQTKSKKKNVKEGDIYNPYEDMFRRGFNTLGYRDNINLFDQIMFTSPLLDNGKKDFSTYKMFKSGIFNKRFLTQKSGRYKGYPFRSFSYGRYTGGYSDHYPVYMYLIKEDK
;
A
#
# COMPACT_ATOMS: atom_id res chain seq x y z
N MET A 1 8.74 -64.52 -16.75
CA MET A 1 7.77 -63.46 -16.37
C MET A 1 7.96 -62.95 -14.94
N ARG A 2 8.11 -63.82 -13.93
CA ARG A 2 8.29 -63.42 -12.52
C ARG A 2 9.51 -62.51 -12.25
N ASN A 3 10.63 -62.74 -12.94
CA ASN A 3 11.85 -61.91 -12.79
C ASN A 3 11.75 -60.54 -13.47
N ILE A 4 10.92 -60.41 -14.53
CA ILE A 4 10.68 -59.15 -15.23
C ILE A 4 9.75 -58.25 -14.39
N ALA A 5 8.73 -58.84 -13.76
CA ALA A 5 7.85 -58.14 -12.84
C ALA A 5 8.61 -57.62 -11.61
N LEU A 6 9.55 -58.41 -11.06
CA LEU A 6 10.39 -57.97 -9.94
C LEU A 6 11.29 -56.79 -10.32
N PHE A 7 11.87 -56.82 -11.52
CA PHE A 7 12.72 -55.74 -12.03
C PHE A 7 11.94 -54.45 -12.30
N LEU A 8 10.71 -54.55 -12.83
CA LEU A 8 9.80 -53.43 -13.03
C LEU A 8 9.34 -52.79 -11.71
N VAL A 9 9.05 -53.59 -10.69
CA VAL A 9 8.71 -53.09 -9.36
C VAL A 9 9.91 -52.40 -8.70
N LEU A 10 11.11 -52.97 -8.81
CA LEU A 10 12.33 -52.38 -8.25
C LEU A 10 12.68 -51.05 -8.93
N THR A 11 12.52 -50.95 -10.26
CA THR A 11 12.72 -49.68 -10.99
C THR A 11 11.68 -48.63 -10.61
N LEU A 12 10.40 -48.99 -10.46
CA LEU A 12 9.34 -48.09 -10.00
C LEU A 12 9.60 -47.52 -8.60
N VAL A 13 10.13 -48.33 -7.67
CA VAL A 13 10.49 -47.87 -6.31
C VAL A 13 11.67 -46.90 -6.34
N VAL A 14 12.69 -47.17 -7.16
CA VAL A 14 13.85 -46.28 -7.32
C VAL A 14 13.43 -44.94 -7.93
N PHE A 15 12.61 -44.92 -8.99
CA PHE A 15 12.11 -43.66 -9.58
C PHE A 15 11.18 -42.87 -8.63
N SER A 16 10.40 -43.56 -7.80
CA SER A 16 9.56 -42.91 -6.78
C SER A 16 10.39 -42.26 -5.65
N SER A 17 11.57 -42.83 -5.36
CA SER A 17 12.48 -42.32 -4.33
C SER A 17 13.24 -41.06 -4.78
N TYR A 18 13.54 -40.93 -6.07
CA TYR A 18 14.15 -39.73 -6.65
C TYR A 18 13.16 -38.58 -6.89
N ALA A 19 11.85 -38.87 -6.90
CA ALA A 19 10.80 -37.85 -7.09
C ALA A 19 10.52 -37.01 -5.82
N GLN A 20 11.06 -37.40 -4.67
CA GLN A 20 10.96 -36.64 -3.42
C GLN A 20 12.20 -35.75 -3.18
N GLN A 21 12.55 -34.90 -4.14
CA GLN A 21 13.20 -33.65 -3.75
C GLN A 21 12.19 -32.88 -2.90
N GLY A 22 12.49 -32.67 -1.61
CA GLY A 22 11.58 -32.03 -0.66
C GLY A 22 11.00 -30.74 -1.25
N ALA A 23 9.68 -30.59 -1.18
CA ALA A 23 9.00 -29.41 -1.72
C ALA A 23 9.61 -28.15 -1.10
N LYS A 24 10.17 -27.28 -1.95
CA LYS A 24 10.70 -25.98 -1.53
C LYS A 24 9.65 -25.24 -0.70
N LYS A 25 10.01 -24.88 0.53
CA LYS A 25 9.17 -24.06 1.40
C LYS A 25 9.42 -22.60 1.07
N TYR A 26 8.39 -21.78 1.22
CA TYR A 26 8.49 -20.35 0.93
C TYR A 26 7.87 -19.53 2.06
N LYS A 27 8.57 -18.47 2.45
CA LYS A 27 8.02 -17.38 3.25
C LYS A 27 7.23 -16.45 2.34
N ILE A 28 6.00 -16.12 2.75
CA ILE A 28 5.17 -15.14 2.06
C ILE A 28 4.90 -13.99 3.03
N ARG A 29 5.22 -12.77 2.60
CA ARG A 29 4.89 -11.53 3.33
C ARG A 29 3.95 -10.68 2.49
N THR A 30 2.91 -10.18 3.12
CA THR A 30 2.05 -9.16 2.51
C THR A 30 2.59 -7.79 2.89
N VAL A 31 2.79 -6.95 1.88
CA VAL A 31 2.92 -5.50 2.04
C VAL A 31 1.69 -4.84 1.43
N GLY A 32 1.20 -3.77 2.03
CA GLY A 32 -0.04 -3.13 1.61
C GLY A 32 -0.03 -1.62 1.71
N PHE A 33 -1.02 -1.00 1.08
CA PHE A 33 -1.36 0.41 1.28
C PHE A 33 -2.87 0.57 1.41
N TYR A 34 -3.30 1.45 2.33
CA TYR A 34 -4.72 1.78 2.51
C TYR A 34 -4.95 3.24 2.89
N ASN A 35 -5.67 3.98 2.06
CA ASN A 35 -6.23 5.28 2.44
C ASN A 35 -7.42 5.05 3.40
N LEU A 36 -7.33 5.62 4.61
CA LEU A 36 -8.29 5.38 5.70
C LEU A 36 -9.53 6.29 5.65
N GLU A 37 -9.64 7.13 4.61
CA GLU A 37 -10.73 8.11 4.39
C GLU A 37 -10.94 9.00 5.62
N ASN A 38 -10.04 9.97 5.80
CA ASN A 38 -10.05 10.92 6.93
C ASN A 38 -10.31 10.20 8.26
N LEU A 39 -9.36 9.37 8.72
CA LEU A 39 -9.41 8.80 10.06
C LEU A 39 -9.05 9.90 11.07
N PHE A 40 -10.09 10.53 11.60
CA PHE A 40 -10.05 11.55 12.64
C PHE A 40 -10.70 11.02 13.92
N ASP A 41 -10.22 11.47 15.08
CA ASP A 41 -10.86 11.26 16.36
C ASP A 41 -12.02 12.25 16.58
N THR A 42 -12.58 12.26 17.80
CA THR A 42 -13.76 13.05 18.14
C THR A 42 -13.45 14.41 18.76
N LYS A 43 -12.17 14.80 18.82
CA LYS A 43 -11.69 16.00 19.53
C LYS A 43 -11.13 17.02 18.54
N ASN A 44 -11.72 18.22 18.56
CA ASN A 44 -11.25 19.33 17.74
C ASN A 44 -9.81 19.74 18.08
N ASP A 45 -8.93 19.75 17.09
CA ASP A 45 -7.66 20.47 17.14
C ASP A 45 -7.80 21.88 16.53
N PRO A 46 -7.81 22.96 17.34
CA PRO A 46 -8.02 24.32 16.85
C PRO A 46 -6.84 24.89 16.03
N GLU A 47 -5.67 24.24 16.02
CA GLU A 47 -4.52 24.65 15.20
C GLU A 47 -4.59 24.10 13.77
N LYS A 48 -5.43 23.09 13.55
CA LYS A 48 -5.68 22.45 12.25
C LYS A 48 -7.10 22.76 11.78
N ASN A 49 -7.39 22.51 10.50
CA ASN A 49 -8.76 22.65 9.97
C ASN A 49 -9.60 21.39 10.24
N ASP A 50 -9.56 20.91 11.48
CA ASP A 50 -10.19 19.65 11.89
C ASP A 50 -11.73 19.74 11.89
N GLU A 51 -12.30 20.92 12.15
CA GLU A 51 -13.76 21.14 12.08
C GLU A 51 -14.36 20.81 10.70
N ALA A 52 -13.55 20.82 9.63
CA ALA A 52 -13.96 20.43 8.29
C ALA A 52 -13.83 18.92 8.01
N SER A 53 -13.41 18.12 9.00
CA SER A 53 -13.35 16.67 8.89
C SER A 53 -14.77 16.08 8.92
N PRO A 54 -15.04 14.99 8.18
CA PRO A 54 -16.40 14.44 8.09
C PRO A 54 -17.00 14.02 9.45
N ILE A 55 -16.16 13.61 10.40
CA ILE A 55 -16.60 13.22 11.74
C ILE A 55 -16.99 14.45 12.59
N MET A 56 -16.33 15.59 12.36
CA MET A 56 -16.63 16.82 13.06
C MET A 56 -17.88 17.52 12.50
N GLU A 57 -18.06 17.50 11.17
CA GLU A 57 -19.24 18.08 10.50
C GLU A 57 -20.54 17.28 10.73
N MET A 58 -20.43 15.98 11.03
CA MET A 58 -21.62 15.15 11.17
C MET A 58 -22.45 15.46 12.43
N LYS A 59 -23.76 15.23 12.31
CA LYS A 59 -24.69 15.25 13.44
C LYS A 59 -24.84 13.84 14.01
N GLY A 60 -24.96 13.72 15.33
CA GLY A 60 -25.18 12.45 16.02
C GLY A 60 -24.03 12.08 16.94
N ASP A 61 -23.97 10.81 17.34
CA ASP A 61 -22.94 10.27 18.22
C ASP A 61 -21.64 10.05 17.43
N LYS A 62 -20.66 10.94 17.65
CA LYS A 62 -19.36 10.86 16.99
C LYS A 62 -18.50 9.72 17.52
N GLU A 63 -18.65 9.37 18.79
CA GLU A 63 -17.84 8.34 19.43
C GLU A 63 -18.23 6.96 18.92
N GLU A 64 -19.53 6.69 18.80
CA GLU A 64 -20.04 5.45 18.21
C GLU A 64 -19.52 5.29 16.76
N VAL A 65 -19.57 6.36 15.96
CA VAL A 65 -19.07 6.35 14.58
C VAL A 65 -17.56 6.13 14.52
N TYR A 66 -16.80 6.78 15.40
CA TYR A 66 -15.36 6.62 15.48
C TYR A 66 -14.98 5.15 15.75
N ILE A 67 -15.59 4.55 16.76
CA ILE A 67 -15.34 3.15 17.15
C ILE A 67 -15.72 2.19 16.01
N ASP A 68 -16.89 2.38 15.38
CA ASP A 68 -17.33 1.55 14.26
C ASP A 68 -16.40 1.67 13.04
N LYS A 69 -15.90 2.88 12.74
CA LYS A 69 -14.90 3.10 11.68
C LYS A 69 -13.59 2.38 12.00
N ILE A 70 -13.09 2.48 13.24
CA ILE A 70 -11.88 1.77 13.71
C ILE A 70 -12.04 0.26 13.52
N ASP A 71 -13.15 -0.32 13.96
CA ASP A 71 -13.40 -1.76 13.86
C ASP A 71 -13.49 -2.24 12.40
N LYS A 72 -14.13 -1.46 11.53
CA LYS A 72 -14.24 -1.75 10.09
C LYS A 72 -12.91 -1.70 9.37
N LEU A 73 -12.11 -0.66 9.61
CA LEU A 73 -10.76 -0.57 9.05
C LEU A 73 -9.88 -1.73 9.57
N GLY A 74 -10.01 -2.06 10.86
CA GLY A 74 -9.33 -3.21 11.48
C GLY A 74 -9.67 -4.53 10.81
N GLU A 75 -10.94 -4.79 10.52
CA GLU A 75 -11.40 -6.00 9.81
C GLU A 75 -10.82 -6.11 8.40
N VAL A 76 -10.74 -4.99 7.67
CA VAL A 76 -10.14 -4.94 6.32
C VAL A 76 -8.65 -5.27 6.37
N ILE A 77 -7.92 -4.62 7.28
CA ILE A 77 -6.48 -4.84 7.46
C ILE A 77 -6.20 -6.29 7.87
N LEU A 78 -7.03 -6.87 8.73
CA LEU A 78 -6.91 -8.24 9.18
C LEU A 78 -7.00 -9.24 8.03
N GLN A 79 -7.89 -9.00 7.06
CA GLN A 79 -8.09 -9.87 5.89
C GLN A 79 -7.08 -9.63 4.76
N LEU A 80 -6.44 -8.47 4.71
CA LEU A 80 -5.58 -8.05 3.61
C LEU A 80 -4.36 -8.99 3.46
N GLY A 81 -4.39 -9.83 2.43
CA GLY A 81 -3.33 -10.81 2.16
C GLY A 81 -3.38 -12.10 3.00
N ALA A 82 -4.36 -12.24 3.90
CA ALA A 82 -4.43 -13.36 4.85
C ALA A 82 -4.55 -14.74 4.16
N GLU A 83 -5.15 -14.80 2.97
CA GLU A 83 -5.35 -16.05 2.23
C GLU A 83 -4.03 -16.78 1.93
N LYS A 84 -3.00 -16.05 1.48
CA LYS A 84 -1.69 -16.63 1.15
C LYS A 84 -0.67 -16.48 2.28
N ALA A 85 -0.57 -15.29 2.90
CA ALA A 85 0.43 -15.05 3.93
C ALA A 85 0.07 -15.67 5.29
N LYS A 86 -1.19 -16.11 5.47
CA LYS A 86 -1.74 -16.65 6.74
C LYS A 86 -1.65 -15.65 7.91
N THR A 87 -1.49 -14.38 7.59
CA THR A 87 -1.48 -13.25 8.52
C THR A 87 -1.85 -11.96 7.77
N SER A 88 -2.21 -10.92 8.52
CA SER A 88 -2.35 -9.54 8.02
C SER A 88 -0.99 -8.98 7.56
N PRO A 89 -0.96 -7.82 6.85
CA PRO A 89 0.26 -7.29 6.24
C PRO A 89 1.42 -7.13 7.23
N ALA A 90 2.62 -7.58 6.85
CA ALA A 90 3.83 -7.34 7.63
C ALA A 90 4.18 -5.84 7.68
N ILE A 91 3.88 -5.14 6.59
CA ILE A 91 4.06 -3.70 6.41
C ILE A 91 2.80 -3.15 5.73
N LEU A 92 2.25 -2.06 6.24
CA LEU A 92 1.08 -1.38 5.70
C LEU A 92 1.31 0.13 5.73
N GLY A 93 1.47 0.74 4.56
CA GLY A 93 1.38 2.20 4.43
C GLY A 93 -0.07 2.65 4.58
N VAL A 94 -0.28 3.79 5.21
CA VAL A 94 -1.62 4.39 5.37
C VAL A 94 -1.57 5.88 5.00
N ALA A 95 -2.72 6.42 4.62
CA ALA A 95 -2.92 7.84 4.35
C ALA A 95 -4.27 8.32 4.90
N GLU A 96 -4.41 9.65 4.96
CA GLU A 96 -5.56 10.33 5.57
C GLU A 96 -5.71 10.02 7.06
N VAL A 97 -4.57 10.08 7.76
CA VAL A 97 -4.46 9.90 9.20
C VAL A 97 -4.40 11.27 9.85
N GLU A 98 -5.26 11.58 10.81
CA GLU A 98 -5.22 12.86 11.51
C GLU A 98 -3.95 13.03 12.36
N ASN A 99 -3.66 12.03 13.18
CA ASN A 99 -2.62 12.07 14.19
C ASN A 99 -2.17 10.66 14.58
N LYS A 100 -1.15 10.54 15.44
CA LYS A 100 -0.67 9.23 15.90
C LYS A 100 -1.71 8.48 16.74
N LYS A 101 -2.56 9.18 17.52
CA LYS A 101 -3.52 8.58 18.44
C LYS A 101 -4.55 7.72 17.71
N VAL A 102 -5.06 8.17 16.57
CA VAL A 102 -6.01 7.37 15.79
C VAL A 102 -5.41 6.07 15.26
N LEU A 103 -4.10 6.03 15.00
CA LEU A 103 -3.39 4.80 14.64
C LEU A 103 -3.20 3.88 15.84
N GLU A 104 -2.92 4.45 17.02
CA GLU A 104 -2.83 3.69 18.28
C GLU A 104 -4.16 3.00 18.60
N ASP A 105 -5.28 3.70 18.42
CA ASP A 105 -6.62 3.13 18.59
C ASP A 105 -6.92 2.05 17.55
N LEU A 106 -6.54 2.27 16.28
CA LEU A 106 -6.72 1.30 15.21
C LEU A 106 -5.98 -0.02 15.50
N VAL A 107 -4.71 0.05 15.91
CA VAL A 107 -3.91 -1.16 16.20
C VAL A 107 -4.32 -1.82 17.52
N ALA A 108 -4.92 -1.08 18.45
CA ALA A 108 -5.44 -1.57 19.71
C ALA A 108 -6.84 -2.22 19.59
N SER A 109 -7.55 -2.00 18.47
CA SER A 109 -8.85 -2.61 18.19
C SER A 109 -8.87 -4.14 18.37
N GLU A 110 -10.03 -4.70 18.68
CA GLU A 110 -10.19 -6.16 18.86
C GLU A 110 -9.71 -6.97 17.65
N ARG A 111 -9.86 -6.39 16.45
CA ARG A 111 -9.44 -6.98 15.18
C ARG A 111 -7.92 -7.07 15.04
N LEU A 112 -7.19 -6.06 15.50
CA LEU A 112 -5.75 -5.91 15.23
C LEU A 112 -4.84 -6.11 16.43
N LYS A 113 -5.30 -6.00 17.68
CA LYS A 113 -4.44 -6.06 18.88
C LYS A 113 -3.54 -7.30 18.94
N LYS A 114 -4.03 -8.45 18.47
CA LYS A 114 -3.27 -9.72 18.44
C LYS A 114 -2.14 -9.72 17.41
N LYS A 115 -2.16 -8.80 16.43
CA LYS A 115 -1.13 -8.66 15.40
C LYS A 115 0.06 -7.82 15.89
N ARG A 116 -0.10 -7.07 16.98
CA ARG A 116 0.95 -6.27 17.63
C ARG A 116 1.67 -5.36 16.63
N TYR A 117 0.89 -4.55 15.91
CA TYR A 117 1.46 -3.55 15.02
C TYR A 117 2.15 -2.45 15.82
N SER A 118 3.28 -1.97 15.31
CA SER A 118 3.94 -0.74 15.71
C SER A 118 3.73 0.33 14.64
N ILE A 119 3.90 1.60 15.03
CA ILE A 119 3.54 2.77 14.23
C ILE A 119 4.78 3.63 13.98
N ILE A 120 4.93 4.11 12.74
CA ILE A 120 5.78 5.27 12.40
C ILE A 120 4.87 6.32 11.78
N HIS A 121 4.88 7.52 12.33
CA HIS A 121 4.01 8.64 11.94
C HIS A 121 4.72 9.97 12.23
N PHE A 122 4.50 10.96 11.37
CA PHE A 122 4.95 12.34 11.55
C PHE A 122 3.81 13.27 11.12
N ASP A 123 3.60 14.34 11.89
CA ASP A 123 2.75 15.45 11.45
C ASP A 123 3.37 16.13 10.22
N SER A 124 2.55 16.36 9.21
CA SER A 124 2.94 17.07 7.99
C SER A 124 2.30 18.45 7.94
N PRO A 125 2.81 19.37 7.11
CA PRO A 125 2.29 20.73 7.05
C PRO A 125 0.98 20.85 6.24
N ASP A 126 0.28 19.74 5.97
CA ASP A 126 -1.00 19.78 5.26
C ASP A 126 -2.07 20.49 6.09
N LYS A 127 -2.77 21.45 5.47
CA LYS A 127 -3.76 22.28 6.18
C LYS A 127 -5.00 21.54 6.64
N ARG A 128 -5.31 20.38 6.04
CA ARG A 128 -6.42 19.53 6.52
C ARG A 128 -6.00 18.75 7.77
N GLY A 129 -4.72 18.74 8.13
CA GLY A 129 -4.24 17.96 9.27
C GLY A 129 -4.21 16.47 8.99
N ILE A 130 -3.99 16.04 7.75
CA ILE A 130 -3.90 14.63 7.40
C ILE A 130 -2.51 14.22 6.91
N ASP A 131 -2.08 13.05 7.34
CA ASP A 131 -0.73 12.55 7.16
C ASP A 131 -0.69 11.16 6.52
N VAL A 132 0.54 10.73 6.24
CA VAL A 132 0.88 9.34 5.93
C VAL A 132 1.48 8.65 7.15
N GLY A 133 1.30 7.34 7.24
CA GLY A 133 1.89 6.54 8.30
C GLY A 133 2.34 5.16 7.81
N LEU A 134 3.07 4.46 8.66
CA LEU A 134 3.44 3.06 8.46
C LEU A 134 3.05 2.23 9.69
N LEU A 135 2.19 1.24 9.46
CA LEU A 135 1.92 0.16 10.42
C LEU A 135 2.79 -1.04 10.04
N TYR A 136 3.53 -1.61 11.00
CA TYR A 136 4.35 -2.80 10.74
C TYR A 136 4.28 -3.79 11.89
N GLN A 137 4.44 -5.08 11.58
CA GLN A 137 4.54 -6.12 12.61
C GLN A 137 6.02 -6.31 13.00
N PRO A 138 6.44 -5.97 14.23
CA PRO A 138 7.86 -6.03 14.64
C PRO A 138 8.49 -7.42 14.56
N ARG A 139 7.66 -8.46 14.61
CA ARG A 139 8.10 -9.86 14.41
C ARG A 139 8.63 -10.15 13.00
N TYR A 140 8.30 -9.30 12.02
CA TYR A 140 8.71 -9.48 10.62
C TYR A 140 9.57 -8.33 10.13
N PHE A 141 9.22 -7.08 10.46
CA PHE A 141 9.91 -5.89 9.99
C PHE A 141 10.54 -5.12 11.16
N LYS A 142 11.83 -4.83 11.05
CA LYS A 142 12.61 -4.07 12.04
C LYS A 142 13.14 -2.79 11.38
N PRO A 143 12.45 -1.64 11.54
CA PRO A 143 12.95 -0.35 11.06
C PRO A 143 14.30 -0.01 11.69
N ILE A 144 15.21 0.54 10.89
CA ILE A 144 16.52 1.05 11.33
C ILE A 144 16.67 2.54 11.04
N HIS A 145 15.86 3.09 10.14
CA HIS A 145 15.85 4.50 9.79
C HIS A 145 14.47 4.89 9.27
N PHE A 146 14.01 6.09 9.63
CA PHE A 146 12.79 6.68 9.08
C PHE A 146 12.93 8.20 9.04
N GLU A 147 12.43 8.81 7.96
CA GLU A 147 12.58 10.25 7.67
C GLU A 147 11.36 10.72 6.88
N ALA A 148 10.82 11.88 7.24
CA ALA A 148 9.76 12.56 6.49
C ALA A 148 10.38 13.59 5.54
N PHE A 149 9.97 13.58 4.28
CA PHE A 149 10.46 14.49 3.25
C PHE A 149 9.34 15.38 2.76
N ASN A 150 9.48 16.69 2.99
CA ASN A 150 8.59 17.65 2.36
C ASN A 150 8.90 17.74 0.85
N PRO A 151 7.90 17.61 -0.04
CA PRO A 151 8.10 17.74 -1.47
C PRO A 151 8.44 19.18 -1.90
N ASN A 152 8.32 20.17 -0.99
CA ASN A 152 8.63 21.59 -1.20
C ASN A 152 8.02 22.14 -2.49
N ILE A 153 6.70 21.99 -2.59
CA ILE A 153 5.93 22.36 -3.77
C ILE A 153 5.55 23.85 -3.70
N TYR A 154 5.71 24.54 -4.81
CA TYR A 154 5.29 25.94 -5.00
C TYR A 154 4.39 26.06 -6.22
N ASP A 155 3.34 26.89 -6.10
CA ASP A 155 2.41 27.27 -7.17
C ASP A 155 2.39 28.81 -7.25
N GLU A 156 2.75 29.38 -8.40
CA GLU A 156 2.90 30.83 -8.58
C GLU A 156 3.72 31.51 -7.46
N ASN A 157 4.88 30.93 -7.11
CA ASN A 157 5.77 31.35 -6.01
C ASN A 157 5.18 31.24 -4.58
N ARG A 158 3.96 30.72 -4.42
CA ARG A 158 3.36 30.46 -3.11
C ARG A 158 3.60 29.03 -2.69
N LYS A 159 4.02 28.83 -1.43
CA LYS A 159 4.21 27.49 -0.87
C LYS A 159 2.87 26.74 -0.83
N VAL A 160 2.84 25.56 -1.42
CA VAL A 160 1.70 24.64 -1.33
C VAL A 160 1.94 23.74 -0.12
N TYR A 161 1.12 23.94 0.89
CA TYR A 161 1.05 23.11 2.09
C TYR A 161 0.42 21.76 1.71
N THR A 162 1.19 20.69 1.82
CA THR A 162 0.79 19.33 1.43
C THR A 162 1.52 18.30 2.27
N ARG A 163 1.12 17.04 2.11
CA ARG A 163 1.65 15.90 2.87
C ARG A 163 3.11 15.65 2.56
N ASP A 164 3.82 15.24 3.60
CA ASP A 164 5.19 14.75 3.47
C ASP A 164 5.20 13.33 2.88
N ILE A 165 6.37 12.93 2.38
CA ILE A 165 6.65 11.59 1.90
C ILE A 165 7.46 10.87 2.98
N LEU A 166 6.97 9.74 3.47
CA LEU A 166 7.62 8.98 4.53
C LEU A 166 8.54 7.90 3.94
N LEU A 167 9.84 7.99 4.22
CA LEU A 167 10.81 6.91 4.00
C LEU A 167 10.96 6.09 5.28
N VAL A 168 10.89 4.77 5.17
CA VAL A 168 11.28 3.83 6.23
C VAL A 168 12.20 2.76 5.65
N SER A 169 13.38 2.60 6.23
CA SER A 169 14.34 1.55 5.88
C SER A 169 14.42 0.56 7.04
N GLY A 170 14.43 -0.74 6.75
CA GLY A 170 14.46 -1.77 7.79
C GLY A 170 14.63 -3.18 7.23
N TYR A 171 14.78 -4.14 8.14
CA TYR A 171 14.95 -5.55 7.79
C TYR A 171 13.60 -6.28 7.83
N LEU A 172 13.17 -6.84 6.69
CA LEU A 172 12.05 -7.77 6.60
C LEU A 172 12.59 -9.21 6.61
N ASP A 173 12.40 -9.95 7.71
CA ASP A 173 12.97 -11.28 7.93
C ASP A 173 14.46 -11.39 7.55
N ASP A 174 15.27 -10.39 7.91
CA ASP A 174 16.72 -10.30 7.63
C ASP A 174 17.12 -9.72 6.25
N GLU A 175 16.16 -9.19 5.49
CA GLU A 175 16.45 -8.53 4.21
C GLU A 175 16.18 -7.03 4.28
N LEU A 176 17.19 -6.21 3.94
CA LEU A 176 17.04 -4.77 3.90
C LEU A 176 16.05 -4.38 2.79
N ILE A 177 14.99 -3.67 3.19
CA ILE A 177 13.97 -3.11 2.31
C ILE A 177 13.71 -1.67 2.72
N HIS A 178 13.48 -0.83 1.71
CA HIS A 178 13.07 0.55 1.86
C HIS A 178 11.60 0.68 1.45
N VAL A 179 10.83 1.45 2.21
CA VAL A 179 9.42 1.70 1.98
C VAL A 179 9.22 3.21 1.89
N ILE A 180 8.61 3.67 0.80
CA ILE A 180 8.26 5.07 0.60
C ILE A 180 6.73 5.16 0.56
N VAL A 181 6.13 5.81 1.56
CA VAL A 181 4.67 6.01 1.66
C VAL A 181 4.33 7.42 1.19
N ASN A 182 3.31 7.52 0.32
CA ASN A 182 2.96 8.75 -0.38
C ASN A 182 1.46 9.07 -0.23
N HIS A 183 1.16 10.37 -0.14
CA HIS A 183 -0.18 10.89 -0.39
C HIS A 183 -0.09 12.21 -1.17
N TRP A 184 -0.03 12.12 -2.50
CA TRP A 184 0.26 13.28 -3.36
C TRP A 184 -0.91 14.28 -3.45
N PRO A 185 -0.64 15.54 -3.85
CA PRO A 185 -1.67 16.55 -4.01
C PRO A 185 -2.88 16.08 -4.84
N SER A 186 -4.08 16.36 -4.33
CA SER A 186 -5.32 15.94 -4.99
C SER A 186 -5.54 16.66 -6.32
N ARG A 187 -6.45 16.14 -7.15
CA ARG A 187 -6.82 16.73 -8.45
C ARG A 187 -7.70 18.00 -8.32
N ARG A 188 -7.55 18.79 -7.25
CA ARG A 188 -8.33 20.01 -7.00
C ARG A 188 -8.10 21.03 -8.12
N GLY A 189 -9.19 21.57 -8.68
CA GLY A 189 -9.12 22.46 -9.83
C GLY A 189 -8.90 21.75 -11.18
N GLY A 190 -8.96 20.42 -11.20
CA GLY A 190 -8.82 19.60 -12.41
C GLY A 190 -7.44 18.93 -12.51
N GLU A 191 -7.38 17.81 -13.23
CA GLU A 191 -6.16 17.02 -13.41
C GLU A 191 -5.05 17.87 -14.03
N ALA A 192 -5.32 18.60 -15.11
CA ALA A 192 -4.32 19.39 -15.83
C ALA A 192 -3.71 20.50 -14.97
N LYS A 193 -4.53 21.21 -14.17
CA LYS A 193 -4.07 22.29 -13.30
C LYS A 193 -3.19 21.78 -12.16
N SER A 194 -3.57 20.64 -11.58
CA SER A 194 -2.89 20.06 -10.41
C SER A 194 -1.69 19.16 -10.77
N ARG A 195 -1.58 18.71 -12.03
CA ARG A 195 -0.53 17.81 -12.52
C ARG A 195 0.90 18.25 -12.14
N PRO A 196 1.31 19.52 -12.31
CA PRO A 196 2.68 19.93 -11.97
C PRO A 196 3.03 19.71 -10.49
N LEU A 197 2.04 19.76 -9.60
CA LEU A 197 2.25 19.51 -8.17
C LEU A 197 2.57 18.02 -7.93
N ARG A 198 1.85 17.11 -8.58
CA ARG A 198 2.12 15.67 -8.48
C ARG A 198 3.42 15.27 -9.15
N GLU A 199 3.79 15.90 -10.26
CA GLU A 199 5.11 15.71 -10.89
C GLU A 199 6.26 16.16 -9.96
N LYS A 200 6.09 17.24 -9.21
CA LYS A 200 7.07 17.67 -8.19
C LYS A 200 7.18 16.67 -7.03
N ALA A 201 6.05 16.13 -6.56
CA ALA A 201 6.05 15.07 -5.55
C ALA A 201 6.75 13.79 -6.06
N ALA A 202 6.46 13.39 -7.30
CA ALA A 202 7.13 12.28 -7.97
C ALA A 202 8.64 12.51 -8.12
N TYR A 203 9.05 13.75 -8.42
CA TYR A 203 10.47 14.10 -8.48
C TYR A 203 11.14 13.99 -7.11
N LYS A 204 10.45 14.38 -6.02
CA LYS A 204 10.95 14.17 -4.66
C LYS A 204 11.17 12.67 -4.37
N VAL A 205 10.23 11.80 -4.75
CA VAL A 205 10.41 10.33 -4.63
C VAL A 205 11.66 9.86 -5.37
N LYS A 206 11.89 10.36 -6.60
CA LYS A 206 13.11 10.05 -7.36
C LYS A 206 14.36 10.46 -6.58
N GLN A 207 14.40 11.66 -6.01
CA GLN A 207 15.52 12.13 -5.19
C GLN A 207 15.76 11.25 -3.95
N ILE A 208 14.69 10.78 -3.29
CA ILE A 208 14.79 9.85 -2.15
C ILE A 208 15.43 8.52 -2.59
N ILE A 209 14.99 7.96 -3.73
CA ILE A 209 15.58 6.73 -4.28
C ILE A 209 17.07 6.92 -4.61
N GLU A 210 17.44 8.05 -5.23
CA GLU A 210 18.85 8.34 -5.49
C GLU A 210 19.68 8.52 -4.21
N LYS A 211 19.10 9.12 -3.14
CA LYS A 211 19.75 9.19 -1.81
C LYS A 211 20.01 7.79 -1.24
N ILE A 212 19.05 6.86 -1.37
CA ILE A 212 19.22 5.47 -0.92
C ILE A 212 20.36 4.78 -1.71
N LYS A 213 20.40 4.99 -3.02
CA LYS A 213 21.41 4.38 -3.91
C LYS A 213 22.86 4.74 -3.58
N LEU A 214 23.09 5.84 -2.86
CA LEU A 214 24.43 6.21 -2.38
C LEU A 214 25.03 5.17 -1.42
N ASN A 215 24.18 4.46 -0.66
CA ASN A 215 24.61 3.45 0.32
C ASN A 215 24.21 2.02 -0.06
N ASP A 216 23.16 1.85 -0.88
CA ASP A 216 22.72 0.56 -1.42
C ASP A 216 22.54 0.70 -2.94
N PRO A 217 23.55 0.37 -3.77
CA PRO A 217 23.52 0.61 -5.21
C PRO A 217 22.37 -0.07 -5.96
N ASN A 218 21.78 -1.13 -5.41
CA ASN A 218 20.69 -1.86 -6.05
C ASN A 218 19.56 -2.12 -5.03
N PRO A 219 18.88 -1.05 -4.57
CA PRO A 219 18.06 -1.14 -3.38
C PRO A 219 16.72 -1.79 -3.69
N LYS A 220 16.19 -2.54 -2.71
CA LYS A 220 14.81 -3.03 -2.72
C LYS A 220 13.90 -1.96 -2.16
N VAL A 221 13.30 -1.16 -3.04
CA VAL A 221 12.41 -0.07 -2.66
C VAL A 221 10.98 -0.42 -3.06
N LEU A 222 10.08 -0.38 -2.10
CA LEU A 222 8.63 -0.41 -2.28
C LEU A 222 8.12 1.03 -2.25
N ILE A 223 7.49 1.50 -3.33
CA ILE A 223 6.88 2.83 -3.42
C ILE A 223 5.38 2.63 -3.40
N MET A 224 4.73 3.07 -2.33
CA MET A 224 3.30 2.86 -2.12
C MET A 224 2.61 4.15 -1.72
N GLY A 225 1.30 4.24 -1.98
CA GLY A 225 0.57 5.46 -1.67
C GLY A 225 -0.72 5.64 -2.42
N ASP A 226 -1.44 6.69 -2.02
CA ASP A 226 -2.44 7.36 -2.82
C ASP A 226 -1.72 8.45 -3.62
N PHE A 227 -1.53 8.18 -4.90
CA PHE A 227 -0.79 9.06 -5.77
C PHE A 227 -1.65 10.16 -6.39
N ASN A 228 -2.98 10.13 -6.22
CA ASN A 228 -3.91 10.99 -6.95
C ASN A 228 -3.69 11.01 -8.49
N ASP A 229 -3.02 9.98 -9.01
CA ASP A 229 -2.71 9.75 -10.41
C ASP A 229 -2.94 8.30 -10.79
N ASP A 230 -3.47 8.08 -11.99
CA ASP A 230 -3.59 6.76 -12.59
C ASP A 230 -2.21 6.31 -13.09
N PRO A 231 -1.94 5.00 -13.23
CA PRO A 231 -0.61 4.47 -13.56
C PRO A 231 -0.01 4.98 -14.89
N ILE A 232 -0.83 5.59 -15.75
CA ILE A 232 -0.47 6.12 -17.06
C ILE A 232 -0.13 7.63 -17.05
N ASN A 233 -0.32 8.33 -15.93
CA ASN A 233 -0.03 9.76 -15.84
C ASN A 233 1.48 10.06 -15.89
N SER A 234 1.82 11.30 -16.23
CA SER A 234 3.20 11.77 -16.45
C SER A 234 4.09 11.66 -15.21
N SER A 235 3.53 11.77 -14.00
CA SER A 235 4.24 11.50 -12.74
C SER A 235 4.89 10.11 -12.74
N PHE A 236 4.22 9.10 -13.30
CA PHE A 236 4.78 7.75 -13.43
C PHE A 236 5.55 7.51 -14.72
N LYS A 237 5.07 8.03 -15.85
CA LYS A 237 5.62 7.70 -17.17
C LYS A 237 6.82 8.57 -17.54
N THR A 238 6.81 9.83 -17.15
CA THR A 238 7.83 10.82 -17.48
C THR A 238 8.81 11.03 -16.31
N VAL A 239 8.29 11.22 -15.10
CA VAL A 239 9.13 11.57 -13.93
C VAL A 239 9.79 10.33 -13.31
N LEU A 240 8.98 9.36 -12.85
CA LEU A 240 9.48 8.10 -12.28
C LEU A 240 9.88 7.06 -13.34
N GLN A 241 9.48 7.25 -14.60
CA GLN A 241 9.83 6.41 -15.75
C GLN A 241 9.51 4.90 -15.59
N THR A 242 8.43 4.61 -14.88
CA THR A 242 8.00 3.24 -14.53
C THR A 242 7.74 2.38 -15.77
N LYS A 243 8.03 1.08 -15.67
CA LYS A 243 7.75 0.08 -16.72
C LYS A 243 6.56 -0.79 -16.32
N SER A 244 5.69 -1.09 -17.27
CA SER A 244 4.54 -1.99 -17.07
C SER A 244 4.76 -3.42 -17.55
N LYS A 245 5.71 -3.63 -18.46
CA LYS A 245 6.07 -4.96 -18.96
C LYS A 245 7.36 -5.41 -18.30
N LYS A 246 7.33 -6.58 -17.64
CA LYS A 246 8.51 -7.15 -16.95
C LYS A 246 9.75 -7.23 -17.86
N LYS A 247 9.56 -7.64 -19.12
CA LYS A 247 10.63 -7.74 -20.13
C LYS A 247 11.33 -6.41 -20.48
N ASN A 248 10.72 -5.28 -20.15
CA ASN A 248 11.27 -3.95 -20.41
C ASN A 248 11.98 -3.36 -19.18
N VAL A 249 11.93 -4.05 -18.03
CA VAL A 249 12.57 -3.61 -16.78
C VAL A 249 14.05 -3.96 -16.84
N LYS A 250 14.89 -2.94 -16.78
CA LYS A 250 16.34 -3.05 -16.63
C LYS A 250 16.74 -2.87 -15.17
N GLU A 251 18.01 -3.09 -14.87
CA GLU A 251 18.56 -2.79 -13.55
C GLU A 251 18.37 -1.29 -13.22
N GLY A 252 17.91 -1.00 -12.01
CA GLY A 252 17.62 0.34 -11.53
C GLY A 252 16.26 0.90 -11.96
N ASP A 253 15.52 0.24 -12.87
CA ASP A 253 14.17 0.65 -13.26
C ASP A 253 13.16 0.38 -12.15
N ILE A 254 12.04 1.13 -12.19
CA ILE A 254 10.86 0.90 -11.36
C ILE A 254 9.82 0.14 -12.18
N TYR A 255 9.34 -0.97 -11.64
CA TYR A 255 8.22 -1.72 -12.20
C TYR A 255 6.90 -1.32 -11.53
N ASN A 256 5.88 -1.04 -12.36
CA ASN A 256 4.52 -0.75 -11.91
C ASN A 256 3.56 -1.86 -12.38
N PRO A 257 3.15 -2.79 -11.49
CA PRO A 257 2.21 -3.85 -11.86
C PRO A 257 0.76 -3.37 -11.99
N TYR A 258 0.43 -2.15 -11.52
CA TYR A 258 -0.93 -1.62 -11.54
C TYR A 258 -1.32 -1.02 -12.90
N GLU A 259 -0.37 -0.73 -13.80
CA GLU A 259 -0.68 -0.23 -15.14
C GLU A 259 -1.45 -1.26 -15.99
N ASP A 260 -1.13 -2.55 -15.87
CA ASP A 260 -1.91 -3.61 -16.55
C ASP A 260 -3.31 -3.77 -15.95
N MET A 261 -3.43 -3.65 -14.63
CA MET A 261 -4.73 -3.68 -13.94
C MET A 261 -5.60 -2.51 -14.42
N PHE A 262 -5.05 -1.30 -14.49
CA PHE A 262 -5.77 -0.13 -14.97
C PHE A 262 -6.27 -0.33 -16.41
N ARG A 263 -5.44 -0.85 -17.32
CA ARG A 263 -5.85 -1.16 -18.70
C ARG A 263 -6.99 -2.17 -18.79
N ARG A 264 -7.11 -3.05 -17.80
CA ARG A 264 -8.18 -4.06 -17.69
C ARG A 264 -9.43 -3.51 -16.99
N GLY A 265 -9.48 -2.22 -16.66
CA GLY A 265 -10.63 -1.55 -16.04
C GLY A 265 -10.67 -1.66 -14.51
N PHE A 266 -9.62 -2.16 -13.87
CA PHE A 266 -9.54 -2.16 -12.41
C PHE A 266 -9.32 -0.72 -11.89
N ASN A 267 -9.86 -0.46 -10.70
CA ASN A 267 -9.84 0.83 -10.04
C ASN A 267 -9.74 0.63 -8.51
N THR A 268 -9.31 1.67 -7.81
CA THR A 268 -9.25 1.72 -6.35
C THR A 268 -10.25 2.71 -5.78
N LEU A 269 -10.77 3.64 -6.59
CA LEU A 269 -11.78 4.61 -6.18
C LEU A 269 -12.64 5.06 -7.35
N GLY A 270 -13.70 5.80 -7.04
CA GLY A 270 -14.49 6.50 -8.05
C GLY A 270 -14.94 7.88 -7.58
N TYR A 271 -14.87 8.84 -8.49
CA TYR A 271 -15.28 10.22 -8.26
C TYR A 271 -15.87 10.85 -9.54
N ARG A 272 -17.07 11.44 -9.43
CA ARG A 272 -17.80 12.08 -10.55
C ARG A 272 -17.83 11.22 -11.81
N ASP A 273 -18.25 9.96 -11.67
CA ASP A 273 -18.38 8.99 -12.78
C ASP A 273 -17.06 8.60 -13.46
N ASN A 274 -15.92 9.03 -12.90
CA ASN A 274 -14.61 8.52 -13.26
C ASN A 274 -14.18 7.46 -12.24
N ILE A 275 -13.80 6.29 -12.73
CA ILE A 275 -13.11 5.27 -11.94
C ILE A 275 -11.60 5.48 -12.11
N ASN A 276 -10.88 5.47 -10.99
CA ASN A 276 -9.46 5.79 -10.95
C ASN A 276 -8.67 4.73 -10.20
N LEU A 277 -7.39 4.58 -10.53
CA LEU A 277 -6.46 3.70 -9.85
C LEU A 277 -5.33 4.54 -9.24
N PHE A 278 -5.64 5.25 -8.17
CA PHE A 278 -4.67 6.13 -7.48
C PHE A 278 -3.81 5.38 -6.47
N ASP A 279 -4.36 4.35 -5.83
CA ASP A 279 -3.67 3.57 -4.82
C ASP A 279 -2.82 2.50 -5.50
N GLN A 280 -1.50 2.58 -5.34
CA GLN A 280 -0.56 1.70 -6.08
C GLN A 280 0.58 1.23 -5.18
N ILE A 281 1.20 0.11 -5.56
CA ILE A 281 2.47 -0.36 -5.00
C ILE A 281 3.41 -0.70 -6.16
N MET A 282 4.45 0.10 -6.33
CA MET A 282 5.51 -0.07 -7.32
C MET A 282 6.80 -0.48 -6.62
N PHE A 283 7.77 -0.97 -7.38
CA PHE A 283 9.05 -1.37 -6.80
C PHE A 283 10.21 -1.34 -7.78
N THR A 284 11.42 -1.23 -7.24
CA THR A 284 12.67 -1.27 -8.02
C THR A 284 12.99 -2.69 -8.50
N SER A 285 13.74 -2.79 -9.61
CA SER A 285 14.07 -4.04 -10.29
C SER A 285 14.57 -5.21 -9.42
N PRO A 286 15.27 -5.03 -8.28
CA PRO A 286 15.73 -6.17 -7.47
C PRO A 286 14.61 -7.01 -6.85
N LEU A 287 13.41 -6.45 -6.67
CA LEU A 287 12.22 -7.17 -6.23
C LEU A 287 11.50 -7.89 -7.40
N LEU A 288 11.95 -7.73 -8.64
CA LEU A 288 11.35 -8.39 -9.80
C LEU A 288 11.98 -9.76 -10.06
N ASP A 289 11.15 -10.78 -10.24
CA ASP A 289 11.59 -12.01 -10.90
C ASP A 289 11.63 -11.78 -12.43
N ASN A 290 12.82 -11.88 -13.01
CA ASN A 290 13.08 -11.73 -14.44
C ASN A 290 12.94 -13.06 -15.21
N GLY A 291 12.28 -14.06 -14.61
CA GLY A 291 12.05 -15.38 -15.21
C GLY A 291 13.07 -16.44 -14.81
N LYS A 292 14.13 -16.04 -14.08
CA LYS A 292 15.11 -16.97 -13.50
C LYS A 292 14.53 -17.81 -12.36
N LYS A 293 13.40 -17.38 -11.76
CA LYS A 293 12.76 -18.05 -10.62
C LYS A 293 13.72 -18.23 -9.42
N ASP A 294 14.59 -17.24 -9.22
CA ASP A 294 15.45 -17.16 -8.04
C ASP A 294 14.71 -16.44 -6.91
N PHE A 295 14.41 -17.21 -5.86
CA PHE A 295 13.71 -16.75 -4.66
C PHE A 295 14.62 -16.79 -3.42
N SER A 296 15.94 -16.80 -3.59
CA SER A 296 16.90 -16.69 -2.48
C SER A 296 16.75 -15.38 -1.68
N THR A 297 16.18 -14.36 -2.34
CA THR A 297 15.79 -13.05 -1.78
C THR A 297 14.33 -12.78 -2.08
N TYR A 298 13.74 -11.79 -1.40
CA TYR A 298 12.34 -11.43 -1.67
C TYR A 298 12.13 -11.00 -3.12
N LYS A 299 11.10 -11.57 -3.75
CA LYS A 299 10.56 -11.17 -5.05
C LYS A 299 9.07 -10.91 -4.97
N MET A 300 8.57 -9.99 -5.78
CA MET A 300 7.15 -9.80 -5.99
C MET A 300 6.55 -11.04 -6.66
N PHE A 301 5.65 -11.71 -5.94
CA PHE A 301 4.91 -12.86 -6.44
C PHE A 301 3.62 -12.44 -7.14
N LYS A 302 2.83 -11.58 -6.48
CA LYS A 302 1.55 -11.10 -7.00
C LYS A 302 1.16 -9.77 -6.34
N SER A 303 0.64 -8.83 -7.11
CA SER A 303 -0.08 -7.65 -6.60
C SER A 303 -1.60 -7.83 -6.73
N GLY A 304 -2.36 -7.03 -6.00
CA GLY A 304 -3.81 -7.04 -6.06
C GLY A 304 -4.46 -5.78 -5.48
N ILE A 305 -5.74 -5.63 -5.80
CA ILE A 305 -6.67 -4.69 -5.19
C ILE A 305 -7.63 -5.53 -4.34
N PHE A 306 -7.82 -5.15 -3.09
CA PHE A 306 -8.72 -5.82 -2.16
C PHE A 306 -10.11 -5.21 -2.27
N ASN A 307 -10.91 -5.70 -3.23
CA ASN A 307 -12.25 -5.23 -3.53
C ASN A 307 -13.32 -6.28 -3.17
N LYS A 308 -13.29 -6.81 -1.94
CA LYS A 308 -14.29 -7.77 -1.47
C LYS A 308 -15.69 -7.13 -1.55
N ARG A 309 -16.71 -7.96 -1.79
CA ARG A 309 -18.11 -7.51 -2.00
C ARG A 309 -18.67 -6.61 -0.89
N PHE A 310 -18.19 -6.76 0.36
CA PHE A 310 -18.63 -5.92 1.48
C PHE A 310 -18.03 -4.51 1.46
N LEU A 311 -16.94 -4.29 0.71
CA LEU A 311 -16.32 -2.98 0.49
C LEU A 311 -16.95 -2.21 -0.66
N THR A 312 -17.95 -2.77 -1.34
CA THR A 312 -18.57 -2.15 -2.50
C THR A 312 -20.00 -1.72 -2.19
N GLN A 313 -20.34 -0.48 -2.49
CA GLN A 313 -21.69 0.04 -2.39
C GLN A 313 -22.64 -0.74 -3.31
N LYS A 314 -23.72 -1.29 -2.75
CA LYS A 314 -24.60 -2.23 -3.46
C LYS A 314 -25.76 -1.56 -4.20
N SER A 315 -26.14 -0.35 -3.79
CA SER A 315 -27.34 0.36 -4.26
C SER A 315 -27.15 1.88 -4.26
N GLY A 316 -28.12 2.60 -4.85
CA GLY A 316 -28.12 4.06 -4.92
C GLY A 316 -27.15 4.61 -5.97
N ARG A 317 -26.98 5.94 -5.96
CA ARG A 317 -26.18 6.69 -6.94
C ARG A 317 -24.74 6.19 -7.08
N TYR A 318 -24.14 5.72 -5.98
CA TYR A 318 -22.75 5.25 -5.93
C TYR A 318 -22.62 3.73 -6.03
N LYS A 319 -23.62 3.02 -6.57
CA LYS A 319 -23.55 1.56 -6.75
C LYS A 319 -22.28 1.19 -7.55
N GLY A 320 -21.50 0.24 -7.03
CA GLY A 320 -20.24 -0.22 -7.64
C GLY A 320 -18.98 0.50 -7.15
N TYR A 321 -19.12 1.62 -6.43
CA TYR A 321 -18.00 2.36 -5.85
C TYR A 321 -17.57 1.72 -4.51
N PRO A 322 -16.36 2.03 -4.01
CA PRO A 322 -16.04 1.74 -2.62
C PRO A 322 -17.11 2.27 -1.66
N PHE A 323 -17.43 1.46 -0.66
CA PHE A 323 -18.42 1.79 0.35
C PHE A 323 -17.80 2.76 1.36
N ARG A 324 -17.83 4.04 1.00
CA ARG A 324 -17.31 5.17 1.77
C ARG A 324 -17.98 5.33 3.13
N SER A 325 -17.23 5.74 4.14
CA SER A 325 -17.65 5.99 5.52
C SER A 325 -18.61 7.18 5.60
N PHE A 326 -18.33 8.25 4.85
CA PHE A 326 -19.10 9.48 4.95
C PHE A 326 -19.68 9.91 3.61
N SER A 327 -20.91 10.42 3.64
CA SER A 327 -21.58 10.96 2.46
C SER A 327 -22.59 12.02 2.86
N TYR A 328 -22.52 13.20 2.23
CA TYR A 328 -23.43 14.31 2.47
C TYR A 328 -23.59 14.69 3.96
N GLY A 329 -22.46 14.77 4.70
CA GLY A 329 -22.44 15.14 6.12
C GLY A 329 -23.01 14.08 7.07
N ARG A 330 -23.09 12.82 6.63
CA ARG A 330 -23.59 11.70 7.43
C ARG A 330 -22.65 10.51 7.35
N TYR A 331 -22.56 9.76 8.44
CA TYR A 331 -21.96 8.44 8.45
C TYR A 331 -22.89 7.43 7.75
N THR A 332 -22.35 6.63 6.85
CA THR A 332 -23.10 5.67 6.02
C THR A 332 -23.01 4.24 6.55
N GLY A 333 -22.12 3.99 7.51
CA GLY A 333 -21.72 2.63 7.87
C GLY A 333 -20.70 2.00 6.92
N GLY A 334 -20.04 2.78 6.05
CA GLY A 334 -18.97 2.31 5.16
C GLY A 334 -17.59 2.15 5.84
N TYR A 335 -16.57 1.93 5.01
CA TYR A 335 -15.20 1.59 5.40
C TYR A 335 -14.19 2.66 4.96
N SER A 336 -14.13 2.91 3.65
CA SER A 336 -13.23 3.85 2.98
C SER A 336 -13.81 4.13 1.59
N ASP A 337 -13.61 5.33 1.06
CA ASP A 337 -13.88 5.63 -0.34
C ASP A 337 -12.78 5.10 -1.29
N HIS A 338 -11.81 4.34 -0.75
CA HIS A 338 -10.76 3.62 -1.46
C HIS A 338 -10.80 2.10 -1.18
N TYR A 339 -10.45 1.30 -2.18
CA TYR A 339 -10.07 -0.10 -2.01
C TYR A 339 -8.58 -0.21 -1.63
N PRO A 340 -8.21 -0.98 -0.59
CA PRO A 340 -6.81 -1.20 -0.27
C PRO A 340 -6.08 -1.97 -1.39
N VAL A 341 -4.79 -1.73 -1.51
CA VAL A 341 -3.92 -2.46 -2.44
C VAL A 341 -2.85 -3.23 -1.69
N TYR A 342 -2.43 -4.36 -2.25
CA TYR A 342 -1.46 -5.22 -1.59
C TYR A 342 -0.58 -5.98 -2.57
N MET A 343 0.54 -6.46 -2.05
CA MET A 343 1.52 -7.25 -2.76
C MET A 343 2.03 -8.39 -1.89
N TYR A 344 2.11 -9.58 -2.46
CA TYR A 344 2.81 -10.71 -1.88
C TYR A 344 4.27 -10.69 -2.31
N LEU A 345 5.16 -10.65 -1.34
CA LEU A 345 6.57 -10.95 -1.51
C LEU A 345 6.81 -12.40 -1.13
N ILE A 346 7.59 -13.12 -1.94
CA ILE A 346 7.95 -14.51 -1.71
C ILE A 346 9.47 -14.67 -1.64
N LYS A 347 9.92 -15.52 -0.72
CA LYS A 347 11.33 -15.90 -0.53
C LYS A 347 11.37 -17.37 -0.15
N GLU A 348 12.32 -18.13 -0.69
CA GLU A 348 12.56 -19.52 -0.33
C GLU A 348 12.98 -19.58 1.14
N ASP A 349 12.30 -20.44 1.91
CA ASP A 349 12.64 -20.71 3.31
C ASP A 349 13.81 -21.70 3.30
N LYS A 350 14.92 -21.30 3.93
CA LYS A 350 16.15 -22.09 3.96
C LYS A 350 16.08 -23.20 5.00
#